data_AF-A0A370TBJ0-F1
#
_entry.id   AF-A0A370TBJ0-F1
#
_cell.length_a   1.000
_cell.length_b   1.000
_cell.length_c   1.000
_cell.angle_alpha   90.00
_cell.angle_beta   90.00
_cell.angle_gamma   90.00
#
_symmetry.space_group_name_H-M   'P 1'
#
loop_
_entity.id
_entity.type
_entity.pdbx_description
1 polymer ?
#
loop_
_entity_poly.entity_id
_entity_poly.type
_entity_poly.pdbx_seq_one_letter_code
_entity_poly.pdbx_strand_id
1 'polypeptide(L)'
;MADDLRIALGKSKIDTSQHSTRWPFWAEAVAAYQSGWRMPEKRAPVVISPDGPVSTPEKLQELAELPSVPEVVGTTKTTLRARDSDADRSKDTEKVQICEVNWEQLDRINERAECEEIYVWFEDAQRAAVVILSLKAPEHAVSEITGPSPNPSPPIPTKDGEVRDGSG
;
A
#
# COMPACT_ATOMS: atom_id res chain seq x y z
N MET A 1 -14.70 -8.49 36.77
CA MET A 1 -15.23 -9.85 36.52
C MET A 1 -16.46 -9.85 35.61
N ALA A 2 -17.46 -8.96 35.79
CA ALA A 2 -18.64 -8.91 34.91
C ALA A 2 -18.34 -8.31 33.51
N ASP A 3 -17.41 -7.36 33.41
CA ASP A 3 -17.06 -6.70 32.15
C ASP A 3 -16.24 -7.60 31.21
N ASP A 4 -15.33 -8.41 31.76
CA ASP A 4 -14.58 -9.43 30.99
C ASP A 4 -15.51 -10.45 30.32
N LEU A 5 -16.57 -10.88 31.02
CA LEU A 5 -17.55 -11.80 30.46
C LEU A 5 -18.37 -11.17 29.33
N ARG A 6 -18.70 -9.87 29.43
CA ARG A 6 -19.41 -9.15 28.36
C ARG A 6 -18.53 -8.96 27.12
N ILE A 7 -17.25 -8.66 27.33
CA ILE A 7 -16.27 -8.54 26.24
C ILE A 7 -16.06 -9.91 25.58
N ALA A 8 -15.89 -10.98 26.36
CA ALA A 8 -15.71 -12.35 25.85
C ALA A 8 -16.94 -12.85 25.08
N LEU A 9 -18.15 -12.57 25.57
CA LEU A 9 -19.38 -12.94 24.88
C LEU A 9 -19.58 -12.15 23.58
N GLY A 10 -19.18 -10.87 23.56
CA GLY A 10 -19.14 -10.06 22.33
C GLY A 10 -18.16 -10.60 21.29
N LYS A 11 -16.97 -11.03 21.72
CA LYS A 11 -15.97 -11.70 20.86
C LYS A 11 -16.52 -12.98 20.23
N SER A 12 -17.08 -13.89 21.03
CA SER A 12 -17.56 -15.21 20.56
C SER A 12 -18.69 -15.12 19.52
N LYS A 13 -19.61 -14.17 19.67
CA LYS A 13 -20.70 -13.96 18.70
C LYS A 13 -20.19 -13.49 17.34
N ILE A 14 -19.11 -12.72 17.30
CA ILE A 14 -18.55 -12.18 16.06
C ILE A 14 -17.54 -13.13 15.44
N ASP A 15 -16.78 -13.88 16.25
CA ASP A 15 -15.85 -14.91 15.80
C ASP A 15 -16.58 -16.02 15.00
N THR A 16 -17.75 -16.42 15.49
CA THR A 16 -18.66 -17.33 14.77
C THR A 16 -19.11 -16.75 13.41
N SER A 17 -19.18 -15.41 13.29
CA SER A 17 -19.48 -14.73 12.02
C SER A 17 -18.25 -14.55 11.13
N GLN A 18 -17.02 -14.44 11.67
CA GLN A 18 -15.79 -14.26 10.88
C GLN A 18 -15.45 -15.46 9.99
N HIS A 19 -15.85 -16.68 10.41
CA HIS A 19 -15.76 -17.88 9.57
C HIS A 19 -16.86 -17.98 8.49
N SER A 20 -17.80 -17.04 8.45
CA SER A 20 -18.82 -16.95 7.42
C SER A 20 -18.66 -15.67 6.60
N THR A 21 -18.91 -15.71 5.31
CA THR A 21 -19.05 -14.48 4.46
C THR A 21 -20.23 -13.58 4.89
N ARG A 22 -20.91 -13.86 5.99
CA ARG A 22 -22.05 -13.11 6.50
C ARG A 22 -21.56 -12.06 7.49
N TRP A 23 -21.50 -10.82 7.03
CA TRP A 23 -21.31 -9.67 7.89
C TRP A 23 -22.27 -9.75 9.08
N PRO A 24 -21.84 -9.38 10.31
CA PRO A 24 -22.77 -9.32 11.44
C PRO A 24 -23.93 -8.39 11.06
N PHE A 25 -25.15 -8.80 11.38
CA PHE A 25 -26.31 -7.92 11.22
C PHE A 25 -26.04 -6.67 12.07
N TRP A 26 -26.31 -5.47 11.54
CA TRP A 26 -25.91 -4.19 12.15
C TRP A 26 -26.19 -4.09 13.66
N ALA A 27 -27.29 -4.69 14.15
CA ALA A 27 -27.63 -4.72 15.56
C ALA A 27 -26.63 -5.47 16.46
N GLU A 28 -26.06 -6.59 16.00
CA GLU A 28 -25.07 -7.37 16.76
C GLU A 28 -23.72 -6.67 16.80
N ALA A 29 -23.32 -6.06 15.67
CA ALA A 29 -22.12 -5.23 15.60
C ALA A 29 -22.22 -4.02 16.54
N VAL A 30 -23.38 -3.37 16.61
CA VAL A 30 -23.64 -2.25 17.53
C VAL A 30 -23.59 -2.70 18.99
N ALA A 31 -24.22 -3.82 19.34
CA ALA A 31 -24.22 -4.33 20.71
C ALA A 31 -22.80 -4.72 21.18
N ALA A 32 -22.00 -5.33 20.31
CA ALA A 32 -20.60 -5.64 20.61
C ALA A 32 -19.76 -4.36 20.76
N TYR A 33 -19.94 -3.38 19.87
CA TYR A 33 -19.24 -2.10 20.00
C TYR A 33 -19.55 -1.40 21.34
N GLN A 34 -20.82 -1.44 21.76
CA GLN A 34 -21.27 -0.91 23.04
C GLN A 34 -20.76 -1.71 24.24
N SER A 35 -20.49 -3.01 24.10
CA SER A 35 -19.89 -3.83 25.16
C SER A 35 -18.37 -3.65 25.30
N GLY A 36 -17.78 -2.72 24.53
CA GLY A 36 -16.34 -2.47 24.52
C GLY A 36 -15.56 -3.36 23.56
N TRP A 37 -16.24 -4.23 22.79
CA TRP A 37 -15.57 -4.93 21.70
C TRP A 37 -15.18 -3.93 20.61
N ARG A 38 -13.98 -4.09 20.08
CA ARG A 38 -13.50 -3.36 18.92
C ARG A 38 -13.22 -4.36 17.83
N MET A 39 -13.62 -4.01 16.60
CA MET A 39 -13.31 -4.83 15.45
C MET A 39 -11.79 -4.98 15.36
N PRO A 40 -11.26 -6.20 15.24
CA PRO A 40 -9.84 -6.38 15.02
C PRO A 40 -9.44 -5.58 13.79
N GLU A 41 -8.24 -5.00 13.86
CA GLU A 41 -7.66 -4.27 12.74
C GLU A 41 -7.67 -5.18 11.52
N LYS A 42 -8.42 -4.79 10.49
CA LYS A 42 -8.48 -5.56 9.25
C LYS A 42 -7.13 -5.45 8.56
N ARG A 43 -6.56 -6.60 8.20
CA ARG A 43 -5.29 -6.71 7.50
C ARG A 43 -5.48 -7.24 6.09
N ALA A 44 -4.71 -6.69 5.17
CA ALA A 44 -4.66 -7.08 3.78
C ALA A 44 -3.31 -7.76 3.49
N PRO A 45 -3.29 -8.94 2.85
CA PRO A 45 -2.05 -9.58 2.45
C PRO A 45 -1.44 -8.87 1.23
N VAL A 46 -0.15 -8.56 1.30
CA VAL A 46 0.67 -8.02 0.21
C VAL A 46 1.74 -9.03 -0.14
N VAL A 47 1.86 -9.35 -1.43
CA VAL A 47 2.81 -10.34 -1.94
C VAL A 47 4.20 -9.72 -2.05
N ILE A 48 5.20 -10.43 -1.51
CA ILE A 48 6.61 -10.16 -1.78
C ILE A 48 7.03 -11.04 -2.95
N SER A 49 7.34 -10.39 -4.06
CA SER A 49 7.77 -11.06 -5.29
C SER A 49 9.29 -10.89 -5.42
N PRO A 50 10.10 -11.97 -5.41
CA PRO A 50 11.56 -11.86 -5.49
C PRO A 50 12.03 -11.15 -6.77
N ASP A 51 11.30 -11.33 -7.87
CA ASP A 51 11.55 -10.69 -9.16
C ASP A 51 10.83 -9.34 -9.33
N GLY A 52 10.09 -8.89 -8.32
CA GLY A 52 9.27 -7.69 -8.35
C GLY A 52 9.96 -6.44 -7.80
N PRO A 53 9.30 -5.26 -7.87
CA PRO A 53 9.81 -3.99 -7.33
C PRO A 53 10.08 -4.07 -5.83
N VAL A 54 9.24 -4.82 -5.11
CA VAL A 54 9.37 -5.11 -3.69
C VAL A 54 9.76 -6.57 -3.52
N SER A 55 11.07 -6.81 -3.50
CA SER A 55 11.68 -8.14 -3.43
C SER A 55 11.96 -8.63 -2.02
N THR A 56 11.86 -7.76 -1.00
CA THR A 56 12.15 -8.08 0.40
C THR A 56 11.17 -7.36 1.34
N PRO A 57 10.96 -7.85 2.56
CA PRO A 57 10.06 -7.21 3.53
C PRO A 57 10.55 -5.83 3.98
N GLU A 58 11.85 -5.56 3.95
CA GLU A 58 12.43 -4.25 4.25
C GLU A 58 12.02 -3.20 3.20
N LYS A 59 12.01 -3.57 1.92
CA LYS A 59 11.52 -2.67 0.85
C LYS A 59 10.02 -2.39 1.01
N LEU A 60 9.26 -3.38 1.44
CA LEU A 60 7.84 -3.19 1.74
C LEU A 60 7.65 -2.24 2.93
N GLN A 61 8.49 -2.39 3.96
CA GLN A 61 8.52 -1.48 5.10
C GLN A 61 8.77 -0.04 4.65
N GLU A 62 9.76 0.22 3.81
CA GLU A 62 10.06 1.56 3.31
C GLU A 62 8.89 2.12 2.48
N LEU A 63 8.31 1.30 1.59
CA LEU A 63 7.22 1.72 0.73
C LEU A 63 5.96 2.10 1.52
N ALA A 64 5.58 1.28 2.50
CA ALA A 64 4.37 1.42 3.30
C ALA A 64 4.58 2.21 4.62
N GLU A 65 5.82 2.66 4.88
CA GLU A 65 6.23 3.34 6.11
C GLU A 65 5.89 2.54 7.38
N LEU A 66 6.25 1.25 7.38
CA LEU A 66 5.96 0.38 8.50
C LEU A 66 6.89 0.68 9.69
N PRO A 67 6.38 0.63 10.93
CA PRO A 67 7.19 0.90 12.12
C PRO A 67 8.30 -0.15 12.35
N SER A 68 8.13 -1.34 11.78
CA SER A 68 9.11 -2.44 11.82
C SER A 68 9.00 -3.28 10.54
N VAL A 69 10.00 -4.13 10.31
CA VAL A 69 9.96 -5.13 9.24
C VAL A 69 8.76 -6.06 9.45
N PRO A 70 7.87 -6.23 8.46
CA PRO A 70 6.69 -7.07 8.60
C PRO A 70 7.06 -8.56 8.61
N GLU A 71 6.24 -9.35 9.29
CA GLU A 71 6.36 -10.81 9.25
C GLU A 71 5.97 -11.35 7.88
N VAL A 72 6.72 -12.33 7.39
CA VAL A 72 6.52 -12.96 6.09
C VAL A 72 5.95 -14.36 6.29
N VAL A 73 4.81 -14.64 5.66
CA VAL A 73 4.16 -15.96 5.67
C VAL A 73 4.16 -16.56 4.28
N GLY A 74 4.50 -17.85 4.18
CA GLY A 74 4.39 -18.60 2.92
C GLY A 74 2.97 -19.10 2.68
N THR A 75 2.45 -18.86 1.48
CA THR A 75 1.10 -19.29 1.05
C THR A 75 1.14 -19.77 -0.41
N THR A 76 0.01 -20.25 -0.92
CA THR A 76 -0.20 -20.65 -2.32
C THR A 76 -1.21 -19.72 -3.00
N LYS A 77 -0.87 -19.29 -4.21
CA LYS A 77 -1.77 -18.57 -5.10
C LYS A 77 -2.95 -19.46 -5.49
N THR A 78 -4.11 -18.87 -5.69
CA THR A 78 -5.33 -19.57 -6.10
C THR A 78 -6.15 -18.73 -7.07
N THR A 79 -7.26 -19.31 -7.54
CA THR A 79 -8.22 -18.62 -8.40
C THR A 79 -9.59 -18.60 -7.74
N LEU A 80 -10.41 -17.62 -8.10
CA LEU A 80 -11.78 -17.46 -7.56
C LEU A 80 -12.65 -18.72 -7.76
N ARG A 81 -12.33 -19.57 -8.74
CA ARG A 81 -13.07 -20.80 -9.06
C ARG A 81 -12.71 -21.99 -8.16
N ALA A 82 -11.57 -21.95 -7.47
CA ALA A 82 -11.08 -23.06 -6.63
C ALA A 82 -11.75 -23.14 -5.25
N ARG A 83 -12.79 -22.34 -5.00
CA ARG A 83 -13.45 -22.20 -3.69
C ARG A 83 -14.17 -23.48 -3.22
N ASP A 84 -14.62 -24.33 -4.16
CA ASP A 84 -15.48 -25.48 -3.87
C ASP A 84 -14.81 -26.87 -4.02
N SER A 85 -13.50 -26.92 -4.30
CA SER A 85 -12.78 -28.17 -4.55
C SER A 85 -11.52 -28.28 -3.67
N ASP A 86 -11.57 -29.12 -2.63
CA ASP A 86 -10.35 -29.53 -1.87
C ASP A 86 -9.25 -30.09 -2.80
N ALA A 87 -9.66 -30.63 -3.96
CA ALA A 87 -8.77 -31.11 -5.01
C ALA A 87 -7.90 -30.02 -5.66
N ASP A 88 -8.30 -28.74 -5.63
CA ASP A 88 -7.54 -27.62 -6.22
C ASP A 88 -6.53 -26.99 -5.25
N ARG A 89 -6.59 -27.31 -3.95
CA ARG A 89 -5.56 -26.88 -2.98
C ARG A 89 -4.21 -27.59 -3.19
N SER A 90 -4.20 -28.70 -3.93
CA SER A 90 -3.07 -29.64 -4.00
C SER A 90 -2.38 -29.72 -5.37
N LYS A 91 -2.89 -29.04 -6.41
CA LYS A 91 -2.31 -29.06 -7.76
C LYS A 91 -1.45 -27.82 -7.97
N ASP A 92 -0.16 -28.01 -8.28
CA ASP A 92 0.81 -27.04 -8.84
C ASP A 92 0.47 -25.55 -8.62
N THR A 93 0.17 -25.19 -7.37
CA THR A 93 -0.18 -23.82 -7.03
C THR A 93 1.10 -23.10 -6.66
N GLU A 94 1.36 -22.02 -7.39
CA GLU A 94 2.52 -21.15 -7.22
C GLU A 94 2.61 -20.72 -5.75
N LYS A 95 3.74 -21.05 -5.09
CA LYS A 95 4.02 -20.63 -3.72
C LYS A 95 4.45 -19.17 -3.73
N VAL A 96 3.83 -18.37 -2.88
CA VAL A 96 4.13 -16.94 -2.75
C VAL A 96 4.37 -16.60 -1.29
N GLN A 97 5.12 -15.52 -1.06
CA GLN A 97 5.32 -14.96 0.27
C GLN A 97 4.43 -13.74 0.44
N ILE A 98 3.77 -13.62 1.58
CA ILE A 98 2.89 -12.49 1.89
C ILE A 98 3.28 -11.82 3.20
N CYS A 99 2.96 -10.54 3.31
CA CYS A 99 2.98 -9.77 4.54
C CYS A 99 1.59 -9.17 4.78
N GLU A 100 1.16 -9.14 6.04
CA GLU A 100 -0.10 -8.51 6.41
C GLU A 100 0.10 -7.04 6.77
N VAL A 101 -0.56 -6.15 6.03
CA VAL A 101 -0.58 -4.70 6.28
C VAL A 101 -1.99 -4.22 6.63
N ASN A 102 -2.12 -3.12 7.36
CA ASN A 102 -3.44 -2.52 7.61
C ASN A 102 -3.93 -1.67 6.43
N TRP A 103 -5.16 -1.15 6.50
CA TRP A 103 -5.73 -0.34 5.42
C TRP A 103 -4.97 0.95 5.14
N GLU A 104 -4.51 1.68 6.16
CA GLU A 104 -3.75 2.92 5.96
C GLU A 104 -2.42 2.65 5.25
N GLN A 105 -1.77 1.54 5.58
CA GLN A 105 -0.53 1.10 4.94
C GLN A 105 -0.79 0.64 3.50
N LEU A 106 -1.91 -0.05 3.27
CA LEU A 106 -2.33 -0.44 1.93
C LEU A 106 -2.61 0.78 1.05
N ASP A 107 -3.26 1.81 1.60
CA ASP A 107 -3.52 3.06 0.89
C ASP A 107 -2.20 3.73 0.47
N ARG A 108 -1.19 3.80 1.36
CA ARG A 108 0.15 4.31 1.01
C ARG A 108 0.83 3.51 -0.10
N ILE A 109 0.68 2.19 -0.10
CA ILE A 109 1.20 1.34 -1.18
C ILE A 109 0.50 1.70 -2.50
N ASN A 110 -0.83 1.79 -2.50
CA ASN A 110 -1.62 2.14 -3.69
C ASN A 110 -1.32 3.56 -4.22
N GLU A 111 -0.97 4.50 -3.35
CA GLU A 111 -0.53 5.84 -3.74
C GLU A 111 0.83 5.83 -4.46
N ARG A 112 1.73 4.91 -4.09
CA ARG A 112 3.14 4.89 -4.52
C ARG A 112 3.44 3.82 -5.57
N ALA A 113 2.52 2.90 -5.81
CA ALA A 113 2.74 1.76 -6.68
C ALA A 113 1.50 1.43 -7.51
N GLU A 114 1.73 0.85 -8.68
CA GLU A 114 0.72 0.14 -9.44
C GLU A 114 0.60 -1.27 -8.88
N CYS A 115 -0.64 -1.68 -8.60
CA CYS A 115 -0.94 -2.89 -7.86
C CYS A 115 -1.97 -3.74 -8.61
N GLU A 116 -1.84 -5.07 -8.49
CA GLU A 116 -2.80 -6.05 -8.99
C GLU A 116 -3.33 -6.91 -7.85
N GLU A 117 -4.62 -7.22 -7.88
CA GLU A 117 -5.24 -8.14 -6.94
C GLU A 117 -5.16 -9.59 -7.46
N ILE A 118 -4.59 -10.48 -6.64
CA ILE A 118 -4.61 -11.93 -6.84
C ILE A 118 -5.34 -12.61 -5.69
N TYR A 119 -5.65 -13.90 -5.82
CA TYR A 119 -6.21 -14.69 -4.72
C TYR A 119 -5.15 -15.62 -4.14
N VAL A 120 -5.12 -15.77 -2.82
CA VAL A 120 -4.22 -16.69 -2.09
C VAL A 120 -4.99 -17.47 -1.03
N TRP A 121 -4.46 -18.63 -0.63
CA TRP A 121 -4.99 -19.42 0.48
C TRP A 121 -4.34 -19.02 1.81
N PHE A 122 -5.07 -18.32 2.68
CA PHE A 122 -4.55 -17.88 3.98
C PHE A 122 -5.54 -18.22 5.09
N GLU A 123 -5.06 -18.89 6.14
CA GLU A 123 -5.88 -19.34 7.29
C GLU A 123 -7.15 -20.09 6.85
N ASP A 124 -6.99 -21.11 6.01
CA ASP A 124 -8.06 -21.96 5.45
C ASP A 124 -9.11 -21.23 4.58
N ALA A 125 -8.93 -19.93 4.33
CA ALA A 125 -9.81 -19.11 3.51
C ALA A 125 -9.09 -18.58 2.26
N GLN A 126 -9.85 -18.31 1.20
CA GLN A 126 -9.35 -17.51 0.09
C GLN A 126 -9.36 -16.04 0.48
N ARG A 127 -8.24 -15.35 0.34
CA ARG A 127 -8.12 -13.90 0.53
C ARG A 127 -7.61 -13.24 -0.75
N ALA A 128 -8.11 -12.03 -1.01
CA ALA A 128 -7.53 -11.14 -1.99
C ALA A 128 -6.20 -10.62 -1.44
N ALA A 129 -5.13 -10.78 -2.21
CA ALA A 129 -3.80 -10.29 -1.92
C ALA A 129 -3.34 -9.32 -3.00
N VAL A 130 -2.53 -8.35 -2.60
CA VAL A 130 -2.05 -7.30 -3.51
C VAL A 130 -0.62 -7.58 -3.94
N VAL A 131 -0.38 -7.61 -5.25
CA VAL A 131 0.95 -7.71 -5.86
C VAL A 131 1.35 -6.33 -6.37
N ILE A 132 2.57 -5.91 -6.05
CA ILE A 132 3.13 -4.65 -6.56
C ILE A 132 3.76 -4.92 -7.92
N LEU A 133 3.23 -4.30 -8.97
CA LEU A 133 3.70 -4.46 -10.35
C LEU A 133 4.82 -3.48 -10.70
N SER A 134 4.68 -2.23 -10.30
CA SER A 134 5.66 -1.17 -10.53
C SER A 134 5.52 -0.03 -9.52
N LEU A 135 6.57 0.76 -9.35
CA LEU A 135 6.50 1.97 -8.54
C LEU A 135 6.05 3.14 -9.43
N LYS A 136 5.14 3.95 -8.90
CA LYS A 136 4.72 5.20 -9.55
C LYS A 136 5.89 6.17 -9.51
N ALA A 137 6.08 6.91 -10.59
CA ALA A 137 7.06 7.98 -10.61
C ALA A 137 6.66 9.03 -9.56
N PRO A 138 7.60 9.62 -8.82
CA PRO A 138 7.28 10.77 -7.99
C PRO A 138 6.86 11.90 -8.91
N GLU A 139 5.55 12.13 -9.02
CA GLU A 139 4.95 13.26 -9.73
C GLU A 139 5.13 14.56 -8.94
N HIS A 140 6.37 14.85 -8.53
CA HIS A 140 6.87 16.15 -8.08
C HIS A 140 8.40 16.19 -8.24
N ALA A 141 8.86 16.14 -9.49
CA ALA A 141 10.11 16.77 -9.90
C ALA A 141 9.79 17.87 -10.91
N VAL A 142 9.10 18.92 -10.46
CA VAL A 142 8.95 20.16 -11.22
C VAL A 142 9.25 21.34 -10.30
N SER A 143 10.46 21.89 -10.51
CA SER A 143 10.83 23.30 -10.53
C SER A 143 10.75 24.14 -9.24
N GLU A 144 11.92 24.48 -8.67
CA GLU A 144 12.47 25.85 -8.69
C GLU A 144 13.73 25.97 -7.81
N ILE A 145 14.91 25.95 -8.44
CA ILE A 145 15.80 27.10 -8.47
C ILE A 145 16.65 27.00 -9.74
N THR A 146 16.01 27.27 -10.87
CA THR A 146 16.70 28.03 -11.92
C THR A 146 16.89 29.42 -11.32
N GLY A 147 18.02 29.64 -10.65
CA GLY A 147 18.42 31.00 -10.29
C GLY A 147 18.40 31.86 -11.55
N PRO A 148 18.01 33.14 -11.47
CA PRO A 148 18.04 34.02 -12.63
C PRO A 148 19.46 34.00 -13.19
N SER A 149 19.55 33.62 -14.46
CA SER A 149 20.72 33.81 -15.31
C SER A 149 21.38 35.16 -14.98
N PRO A 150 22.67 35.23 -14.62
CA PRO A 150 23.34 36.52 -14.52
C PRO A 150 23.37 37.11 -15.92
N ASN A 151 22.58 38.18 -16.07
CA ASN A 151 22.50 39.03 -17.25
C ASN A 151 23.89 39.23 -17.88
N PRO A 152 24.00 39.22 -19.22
CA PRO A 152 25.25 39.53 -19.90
C PRO A 152 25.72 40.93 -19.50
N SER A 153 27.01 41.04 -19.18
CA SER A 153 27.69 42.29 -18.86
C SER A 153 27.30 43.43 -19.80
N PRO A 154 27.09 44.66 -19.29
CA PRO A 154 26.79 45.79 -20.15
C PRO A 154 27.97 46.08 -21.09
N PRO A 155 27.73 46.43 -22.35
CA PRO A 155 28.80 46.86 -23.25
C PRO A 155 29.45 48.14 -22.71
N ILE A 156 30.78 48.10 -22.72
CA ILE A 156 31.68 49.21 -22.40
C ILE A 156 31.32 50.40 -23.29
N PRO A 157 31.13 51.62 -22.76
CA PRO A 157 30.94 52.80 -23.61
C PRO A 157 32.24 53.12 -24.34
N THR A 158 32.27 52.82 -25.64
CA THR A 158 33.25 53.36 -26.58
C THR A 158 33.06 54.88 -26.58
N LYS A 159 34.08 55.60 -26.10
CA LYS A 159 34.12 57.05 -26.24
C LYS A 159 34.16 57.38 -27.73
N ASP A 160 33.06 57.93 -28.24
CA ASP A 160 33.05 58.77 -29.42
C ASP A 160 34.14 59.84 -29.27
N GLY A 161 35.09 59.78 -30.18
CA GLY A 161 36.20 60.70 -30.31
C GLY A 161 36.67 60.68 -31.75
N GLU A 162 35.76 60.85 -32.70
CA GLU A 162 36.13 61.19 -34.08
C GLU A 162 35.08 62.12 -34.71
N VAL A 163 35.45 63.39 -34.69
CA VAL A 163 35.19 64.49 -35.63
C VAL A 163 34.27 64.16 -36.81
N ARG A 164 33.15 64.89 -36.91
CA ARG A 164 32.49 65.16 -38.19
C ARG A 164 32.62 66.63 -38.52
N ASP A 165 33.37 66.86 -39.59
CA ASP A 165 33.31 68.01 -40.47
C ASP A 165 31.88 68.40 -40.87
N GLY A 166 31.69 69.71 -41.01
CA GLY A 166 30.60 70.33 -41.77
C GLY A 166 30.29 71.71 -41.20
N SER A 167 30.22 72.80 -41.94
CA SER A 167 30.50 73.17 -43.32
C SER A 167 30.53 74.71 -43.33
N GLY A 168 30.99 75.33 -44.42
CA GLY A 168 30.88 76.77 -44.64
C GLY A 168 29.44 77.29 -44.73
#